data_AF-A0A4R4M4A0-F1
#
_entry.id   AF-A0A4R4M4A0-F1
#
_cell.length_a   1.000
_cell.length_b   1.000
_cell.length_c   1.000
_cell.angle_alpha   90.00
_cell.angle_beta   90.00
_cell.angle_gamma   90.00
#
_symmetry.space_group_name_H-M   'P 1'
#
loop_
_entity.id
_entity.type
_entity.pdbx_description
1 polymer ?
#
loop_
_entity_poly.entity_id
_entity_poly.type
_entity_poly.pdbx_seq_one_letter_code
_entity_poly.pdbx_strand_id
1 'polypeptide(L)'
;MTMQMIQATVEPATERGPDQLNSAWADFTAHGDVILNGTASWFTPSTLVVVSITELDGDGNPHMGDARMTVNNVQPYQGGVQVRVNIEWGSDLRGRLMYVY
;
A
#
# COMPACT_ATOMS: atom_id res chain seq x y z
N MET A 1 16.89 -14.45 3.85
CA MET A 1 16.22 -13.51 2.93
C MET A 1 16.28 -12.13 3.56
N THR A 2 16.82 -11.15 2.86
CA THR A 2 16.82 -9.75 3.30
C THR A 2 15.55 -9.13 2.74
N MET A 3 14.59 -8.75 3.59
CA MET A 3 13.37 -8.08 3.12
C MET A 3 13.68 -6.65 2.70
N GLN A 4 13.21 -6.27 1.51
CA GLN A 4 13.30 -4.91 1.02
C GLN A 4 12.16 -4.08 1.63
N MET A 5 12.51 -2.96 2.26
CA MET A 5 11.55 -1.97 2.77
C MET A 5 11.51 -0.81 1.79
N ILE A 6 10.32 -0.48 1.29
CA ILE A 6 10.10 0.68 0.43
C ILE A 6 9.25 1.70 1.20
N GLN A 7 9.73 2.95 1.23
CA GLN A 7 8.98 4.04 1.82
C GLN A 7 8.02 4.62 0.79
N ALA A 8 6.77 4.79 1.20
CA ALA A 8 5.71 5.34 0.38
C ALA A 8 5.05 6.47 1.17
N THR A 9 5.03 7.68 0.62
CA THR A 9 4.31 8.80 1.24
C THR A 9 2.83 8.63 0.98
N VAL A 10 2.03 8.68 2.04
CA VAL A 10 0.57 8.60 1.98
C VAL A 10 0.04 10.04 2.01
N GLU A 11 -0.49 10.51 0.89
CA GLU A 11 -1.08 11.85 0.81
C GLU A 11 -2.44 11.89 1.55
N PRO A 12 -2.73 12.90 2.40
CA PRO A 12 -4.02 13.03 3.06
C PRO A 12 -5.16 13.26 2.07
N ALA A 13 -6.28 12.56 2.28
CA ALA A 13 -7.56 12.96 1.71
C ALA A 13 -7.98 14.32 2.29
N THR A 14 -8.47 15.21 1.42
CA THR A 14 -8.91 16.56 1.79
C THR A 14 -10.09 16.47 2.76
N GLU A 15 -10.00 17.14 3.92
CA GLU A 15 -10.98 17.12 5.03
C GLU A 15 -12.45 17.09 4.57
N ARG A 16 -13.18 16.01 4.87
CA ARG A 16 -14.64 15.97 4.78
C ARG A 16 -15.24 14.93 5.75
N GLY A 17 -16.26 15.37 6.50
CA GLY A 17 -17.36 14.60 7.13
C GLY A 17 -17.03 13.39 8.03
N PRO A 18 -17.64 13.26 9.23
CA PRO A 18 -17.40 12.12 10.15
C PRO A 18 -17.83 10.74 9.62
N ASP A 19 -18.53 10.68 8.47
CA ASP A 19 -19.00 9.45 7.82
C ASP A 19 -18.22 9.09 6.54
N GLN A 20 -17.10 9.77 6.24
CA GLN A 20 -16.30 9.46 5.06
C GLN A 20 -15.12 8.55 5.40
N LEU A 21 -15.00 7.44 4.67
CA LEU A 21 -13.81 6.61 4.63
C LEU A 21 -12.66 7.46 4.06
N ASN A 22 -11.57 7.64 4.82
CA ASN A 22 -10.40 8.30 4.28
C ASN A 22 -9.65 7.29 3.41
N SER A 23 -9.24 7.73 2.22
CA SER A 23 -8.46 6.88 1.33
C SER A 23 -7.21 7.59 0.87
N ALA A 24 -6.14 6.83 0.70
CA ALA A 24 -4.91 7.31 0.09
C ALA A 24 -4.25 6.17 -0.68
N TRP A 25 -3.30 6.47 -1.53
CA TRP A 25 -2.54 5.46 -2.25
C TRP A 25 -1.07 5.81 -2.34
N ALA A 26 -0.26 4.78 -2.58
CA ALA A 26 1.15 4.94 -2.90
C ALA A 26 1.55 3.98 -4.01
N ASP A 27 2.26 4.54 -4.99
CA ASP A 27 2.83 3.79 -6.10
C ASP A 27 4.23 3.30 -5.72
N PHE A 28 4.57 2.09 -6.15
CA PHE A 28 5.85 1.46 -5.88
C PHE A 28 6.30 0.61 -7.07
N THR A 29 7.58 0.23 -7.07
CA THR A 29 8.17 -0.69 -8.05
C THR A 29 8.90 -1.79 -7.29
N ALA A 30 8.44 -3.03 -7.42
CA ALA A 30 8.98 -4.17 -6.68
C ALA A 30 8.59 -5.52 -7.29
N HIS A 31 9.22 -6.60 -6.82
CA HIS A 31 8.79 -7.98 -6.99
C HIS A 31 9.09 -8.81 -5.74
N GLY A 32 8.46 -9.98 -5.61
CA GLY A 32 8.65 -10.88 -4.48
C GLY A 32 8.02 -10.37 -3.17
N ASP A 33 8.61 -10.77 -2.04
CA ASP A 33 8.16 -10.42 -0.69
C ASP A 33 8.73 -9.06 -0.24
N VAL A 34 7.86 -8.07 -0.05
CA VAL A 34 8.26 -6.72 0.36
C VAL A 34 7.40 -6.16 1.49
N ILE A 35 7.98 -5.23 2.26
CA ILE A 35 7.25 -4.41 3.23
C ILE A 35 7.17 -2.99 2.68
N LEU A 36 5.94 -2.51 2.55
CA LEU A 36 5.63 -1.15 2.11
C LEU A 36 5.19 -0.37 3.35
N ASN A 37 5.86 0.76 3.60
CA ASN A 37 5.63 1.56 4.80
C ASN A 37 4.99 2.89 4.44
N GLY A 38 3.72 3.05 4.81
CA GLY A 38 2.96 4.30 4.69
C GLY A 38 3.06 5.11 5.98
N THR A 39 3.41 6.39 5.89
CA THR A 39 3.55 7.27 7.07
C THR A 39 2.48 8.36 7.08
N ALA A 40 1.82 8.53 8.22
CA ALA A 40 0.94 9.67 8.50
C ALA A 40 0.74 9.85 10.01
N SER A 41 0.76 11.10 10.48
CA SER A 41 0.80 11.42 11.92
C SER A 41 -0.45 10.96 12.69
N TRP A 42 -1.58 10.77 12.02
CA TRP A 42 -2.85 10.36 12.62
C TRP A 42 -3.01 8.84 12.78
N PHE A 43 -2.12 8.03 12.21
CA PHE A 43 -2.16 6.59 12.46
C PHE A 43 -1.79 6.27 13.90
N THR A 44 -2.55 5.34 14.48
CA THR A 44 -2.31 4.75 15.79
C THR A 44 -2.32 3.22 15.67
N PRO A 45 -1.79 2.48 16.66
CA PRO A 45 -1.92 1.02 16.68
C PRO A 45 -3.37 0.51 16.65
N SER A 46 -4.35 1.36 16.99
CA SER A 46 -5.79 1.05 16.97
C SER A 46 -6.51 1.48 15.69
N THR A 47 -5.84 2.14 14.74
CA THR A 47 -6.49 2.56 13.49
C THR A 47 -6.91 1.33 12.67
N LEU A 48 -8.16 1.28 12.24
CA LEU A 48 -8.62 0.24 11.32
C LEU A 48 -8.10 0.58 9.92
N VAL A 49 -7.41 -0.36 9.27
CA VAL A 49 -6.89 -0.14 7.92
C VAL A 49 -7.27 -1.32 7.03
N VAL A 50 -7.90 -1.01 5.90
CA VAL A 50 -8.14 -1.94 4.80
C VAL A 50 -7.21 -1.57 3.66
N VAL A 51 -6.64 -2.59 3.02
CA VAL A 51 -5.62 -2.40 1.99
C VAL A 51 -5.95 -3.25 0.77
N SER A 52 -5.76 -2.66 -0.42
CA SER A 52 -5.72 -3.40 -1.69
C SER A 52 -4.44 -3.12 -2.44
N ILE A 53 -4.00 -4.10 -3.23
CA ILE A 53 -2.85 -4.01 -4.13
C ILE A 53 -3.31 -4.24 -5.57
N THR A 54 -2.77 -3.47 -6.51
CA THR A 54 -3.04 -3.61 -7.95
C THR A 54 -1.79 -3.30 -8.76
N GLU A 55 -1.69 -3.89 -9.95
CA GLU A 55 -0.67 -3.52 -10.93
C GLU A 55 -1.04 -2.18 -11.61
N LEU A 56 -0.04 -1.44 -12.07
CA LEU A 56 -0.19 -0.22 -12.86
C LEU A 56 0.30 -0.42 -14.30
N ASP A 57 -0.45 0.10 -15.27
CA ASP A 57 -0.06 0.07 -16.68
C ASP A 57 1.05 1.10 -17.01
N GLY A 58 1.40 1.22 -18.29
CA GLY A 58 2.39 2.19 -18.77
C GLY A 58 2.03 3.64 -18.44
N ASP A 59 0.73 3.94 -18.39
CA ASP A 59 0.18 5.27 -18.12
C ASP A 59 -0.05 5.54 -16.61
N GLY A 60 0.18 4.54 -15.75
CA GLY A 60 0.01 4.63 -14.30
C GLY A 60 -1.42 4.39 -13.81
N ASN A 61 -2.27 3.76 -14.62
CA ASN A 61 -3.62 3.39 -14.23
C ASN A 61 -3.66 1.97 -13.62
N PRO A 62 -4.51 1.74 -12.61
CA PRO A 62 -4.78 0.39 -12.11
C PRO A 62 -5.25 -0.53 -13.24
N HIS A 63 -4.61 -1.69 -13.37
CA HIS A 63 -5.02 -2.73 -14.30
C HIS A 63 -4.78 -4.13 -13.71
N MET A 64 -5.43 -5.12 -14.31
CA MET A 64 -5.26 -6.53 -13.96
C MET A 64 -4.26 -7.18 -14.92
N GLY A 65 -3.01 -7.33 -14.46
CA GLY A 65 -1.97 -8.08 -15.17
C GLY A 65 -1.94 -9.56 -14.79
N ASP A 66 -0.89 -10.25 -15.25
CA ASP A 66 -0.71 -11.70 -15.03
C ASP A 66 -0.12 -12.04 -13.66
N ALA A 67 0.52 -11.07 -12.99
CA ALA A 67 1.17 -11.30 -11.70
C ALA A 67 0.14 -11.53 -10.58
N ARG A 68 0.36 -12.58 -9.78
CA ARG A 68 -0.43 -12.78 -8.56
C ARG A 68 0.11 -11.86 -7.47
N MET A 69 -0.77 -11.00 -6.95
CA MET A 69 -0.43 -10.07 -5.87
C MET A 69 -1.25 -10.41 -4.64
N THR A 70 -0.61 -10.50 -3.47
CA THR A 70 -1.26 -10.82 -2.20
C THR A 70 -0.85 -9.84 -1.11
N VAL A 71 -1.82 -9.42 -0.30
CA VAL A 71 -1.57 -8.70 0.95
C VAL A 71 -1.56 -9.73 2.08
N ASN A 72 -0.40 -9.91 2.70
CA ASN A 72 -0.18 -10.93 3.72
C ASN A 72 -0.41 -10.43 5.14
N ASN A 73 -0.06 -9.17 5.42
CA ASN A 73 -0.25 -8.57 6.74
C ASN A 73 -0.39 -7.05 6.63
N VAL A 74 -1.19 -6.47 7.53
CA VAL A 74 -1.39 -5.02 7.69
C VAL A 74 -1.21 -4.69 9.17
N GLN A 75 -0.22 -3.86 9.48
CA GLN A 75 0.13 -3.48 10.84
C GLN A 75 0.16 -1.96 11.00
N PRO A 76 -0.93 -1.36 11.49
CA PRO A 76 -0.92 0.02 11.97
C PRO A 76 0.03 0.17 13.16
N TYR A 77 0.72 1.31 13.22
CA TYR A 77 1.58 1.71 14.33
C TYR A 77 1.46 3.22 14.57
N GLN A 78 2.10 3.72 15.62
CA GLN A 78 2.08 5.16 15.88
C GLN A 78 2.78 5.91 14.73
N GLY A 79 2.01 6.67 13.94
CA GLY A 79 2.54 7.46 12.83
C GLY A 79 2.64 6.73 11.48
N GLY A 80 2.10 5.52 11.34
CA GLY A 80 2.04 4.86 10.03
C GLY A 80 1.38 3.49 10.00
N VAL A 81 1.54 2.82 8.87
CA VAL A 81 1.11 1.45 8.61
C VAL A 81 2.17 0.70 7.80
N GLN A 82 2.48 -0.52 8.22
CA GLN A 82 3.30 -1.45 7.48
C GLN A 82 2.42 -2.48 6.78
N VAL A 83 2.65 -2.68 5.49
CA VAL A 83 1.94 -3.69 4.70
C VAL A 83 2.96 -4.67 4.14
N ARG A 84 2.83 -5.95 4.50
CA ARG A 84 3.60 -7.02 3.86
C ARG A 84 2.81 -7.52 2.65
N VAL A 85 3.41 -7.43 1.48
CA VAL A 85 2.83 -7.93 0.23
C VAL A 85 3.76 -8.93 -0.44
N ASN A 86 3.20 -9.78 -1.29
CA ASN A 86 3.95 -10.59 -2.22
C ASN A 86 3.49 -10.31 -3.65
N ILE A 87 4.45 -10.17 -4.56
CA ILE A 87 4.24 -9.99 -6.00
C ILE A 87 4.91 -11.17 -6.69
N GLU A 88 4.14 -12.19 -7.08
CA GLU A 88 4.65 -13.41 -7.72
C GLU A 88 5.00 -13.11 -9.19
N TRP A 89 6.12 -12.41 -9.39
CA TRP A 89 6.67 -12.09 -10.72
C TRP A 89 8.19 -12.21 -10.75
N GLY A 90 8.76 -12.43 -11.94
CA GLY A 90 10.20 -12.64 -12.14
C GLY A 90 11.04 -11.36 -12.22
N SER A 91 10.41 -10.19 -12.23
CA SER A 91 11.05 -8.88 -12.33
C SER A 91 10.21 -7.81 -11.64
N ASP A 92 10.79 -6.64 -11.38
CA ASP A 92 10.05 -5.51 -10.81
C ASP A 92 8.81 -5.13 -11.65
N LEU A 93 7.69 -4.92 -10.97
CA LEU A 93 6.45 -4.40 -11.52
C LEU A 93 6.06 -3.11 -10.81
N ARG A 94 5.41 -2.21 -11.55
CA ARG A 94 4.78 -1.02 -10.98
C ARG A 94 3.45 -1.45 -10.33
N GLY A 95 3.30 -1.15 -9.05
CA GLY A 95 2.09 -1.43 -8.31
C GLY A 95 1.59 -0.22 -7.55
N ARG A 96 0.34 -0.30 -7.10
CA ARG A 96 -0.30 0.67 -6.22
C ARG A 96 -0.88 -0.04 -5.00
N LEU A 97 -0.53 0.47 -3.83
CA LEU A 97 -1.22 0.17 -2.58
C LEU A 97 -2.27 1.24 -2.35
N MET A 98 -3.53 0.83 -2.16
CA MET A 98 -4.58 1.72 -1.68
C MET A 98 -4.88 1.40 -0.23
N TYR A 99 -4.99 2.45 0.58
CA TYR A 99 -5.32 2.40 2.00
C TYR A 99 -6.70 3.01 2.18
N VAL A 100 -7.54 2.35 2.98
CA VAL A 100 -8.81 2.89 3.48
C VAL A 100 -8.77 2.81 5.00
N TYR A 101 -9.01 3.94 5.67
CA TYR A 101 -8.82 4.10 7.11
C TYR A 101 -9.75 5.16 7.73
#